data_AF-A0A7Y2MFZ6-F1
#
_entry.id   AF-A0A7Y2MFZ6-F1
#
_cell.length_a   1.000
_cell.length_b   1.000
_cell.length_c   1.000
_cell.angle_alpha   90.00
_cell.angle_beta   90.00
_cell.angle_gamma   90.00
#
_symmetry.space_group_name_H-M   'P 1'
#
loop_
_entity.id
_entity.type
_entity.pdbx_description
1 polymer ?
#
loop_
_entity_poly.entity_id
_entity_poly.type
_entity_poly.pdbx_seq_one_letter_code
_entity_poly.pdbx_strand_id
1 'polypeptide(L)'
;VLEQDISLASSFRTIDHVYTITSLAGFEALLRGLKVTTLGCPFYSGWGLTDDRQPTDRRKRKLTVEQLFAGAYVLYPKYFDPVAKEYIDIERAIELLGKMRAAYVSPNSEISAFNPSHAITPATEE
;
A
#
# COMPACT_ATOMS: atom_id res chain seq x y z
N VAL A 1 15.35 11.83 2.23
CA VAL A 1 14.61 11.57 3.49
C VAL A 1 13.25 12.24 3.34
N LEU A 2 12.17 11.62 3.84
CA LEU A 2 10.82 12.20 3.73
C LEU A 2 10.61 13.22 4.87
N GLU A 3 10.15 14.42 4.54
CA GLU A 3 9.89 15.50 5.51
C GLU A 3 8.40 15.65 5.86
N GLN A 4 7.53 14.99 5.09
CA GLN A 4 6.08 15.00 5.26
C GLN A 4 5.51 13.59 5.10
N ASP A 5 4.36 13.36 5.72
CA ASP A 5 3.63 12.12 5.57
C ASP A 5 3.15 11.94 4.13
N ILE A 6 3.47 10.79 3.56
CA ILE A 6 2.95 10.36 2.26
C ILE A 6 2.47 8.92 2.35
N SER A 7 1.42 8.59 1.60
CA SER A 7 1.02 7.19 1.44
C SER A 7 2.17 6.40 0.81
N LEU A 8 2.44 5.19 1.32
CA LEU A 8 3.42 4.29 0.72
C LEU A 8 3.17 4.05 -0.77
N ALA A 9 1.92 3.85 -1.18
CA ALA A 9 1.55 3.68 -2.59
C ALA A 9 2.00 4.84 -3.49
N SER A 10 2.08 6.06 -2.93
CA SER A 10 2.55 7.25 -3.64
C SER A 10 4.06 7.35 -3.73
N SER A 11 4.80 6.89 -2.71
CA SER A 11 6.26 6.95 -2.71
C SER A 11 6.85 6.07 -3.82
N PHE A 12 6.19 4.96 -4.18
CA PHE A 12 6.63 4.07 -5.26
C PHE A 12 6.76 4.75 -6.63
N ARG A 13 6.12 5.91 -6.86
CA ARG A 13 6.26 6.65 -8.13
C ARG A 13 7.65 7.22 -8.36
N THR A 14 8.45 7.36 -7.30
CA THR A 14 9.79 7.98 -7.35
C THR A 14 10.88 7.01 -6.87
N ILE A 15 10.57 5.73 -6.73
CA ILE A 15 11.49 4.70 -6.22
C ILE A 15 11.83 3.75 -7.36
N ASP A 16 13.14 3.53 -7.57
CA ASP A 16 13.62 2.55 -8.56
C ASP A 16 13.77 1.13 -7.99
N HIS A 17 14.06 1.02 -6.69
CA HIS A 17 14.37 -0.25 -6.02
C HIS A 17 13.90 -0.24 -4.56
N VAL A 18 13.18 -1.29 -4.15
CA VAL A 18 12.72 -1.50 -2.76
C VAL A 18 13.55 -2.57 -2.07
N TYR A 19 14.10 -2.24 -0.90
CA TYR A 19 14.71 -3.19 0.02
C TYR A 19 13.76 -3.45 1.19
N THR A 20 13.50 -4.71 1.51
CA THR A 20 12.57 -5.08 2.59
C THR A 20 13.00 -6.36 3.29
N ILE A 21 12.58 -6.54 4.54
CA ILE A 21 12.76 -7.82 5.24
C ILE A 21 11.62 -8.77 4.83
N THR A 22 10.40 -8.51 5.31
CA THR A 22 9.21 -9.33 5.02
C THR A 22 7.94 -8.51 4.83
N SER A 23 8.04 -7.18 4.73
CA SER A 23 6.86 -6.30 4.61
C SER A 23 6.08 -6.58 3.33
N LEU A 24 4.75 -6.49 3.39
CA LEU A 24 3.87 -6.58 2.22
C LEU A 24 4.19 -5.50 1.17
N ALA A 25 4.79 -4.38 1.59
CA ALA A 25 5.30 -3.32 0.71
C ALA A 25 6.19 -3.85 -0.43
N GLY A 26 6.98 -4.89 -0.18
CA GLY A 26 7.79 -5.51 -1.23
C GLY A 26 6.95 -6.19 -2.31
N PHE A 27 5.82 -6.80 -1.94
CA PHE A 27 4.91 -7.37 -2.93
C PHE A 27 4.19 -6.27 -3.72
N GLU A 28 3.73 -5.22 -3.04
CA GLU A 28 3.13 -4.06 -3.71
C GLU A 28 4.08 -3.37 -4.71
N ALA A 29 5.37 -3.37 -4.42
CA ALA A 29 6.41 -2.89 -5.32
C ALA A 29 6.57 -3.80 -6.55
N LEU A 30 6.54 -5.13 -6.38
CA LEU A 30 6.54 -6.08 -7.49
C LEU A 30 5.34 -5.89 -8.43
N LEU A 31 4.15 -5.67 -7.87
CA LEU A 31 2.93 -5.39 -8.66
C LEU A 31 3.06 -4.12 -9.52
N ARG A 32 3.98 -3.21 -9.17
CA ARG A 32 4.29 -1.98 -9.90
C ARG A 32 5.49 -2.12 -10.85
N GLY A 33 6.05 -3.33 -10.99
CA GLY A 33 7.21 -3.59 -11.82
C GLY A 33 8.53 -3.05 -11.26
N LEU A 34 8.57 -2.68 -9.99
CA LEU A 34 9.81 -2.20 -9.35
C LEU A 34 10.75 -3.36 -9.00
N LYS A 35 12.05 -3.06 -8.93
CA LYS A 35 13.04 -4.01 -8.42
C LYS A 35 12.86 -4.17 -6.92
N VAL A 36 12.94 -5.41 -6.44
CA VAL A 36 12.75 -5.72 -5.02
C VAL A 36 13.83 -6.68 -4.54
N THR A 37 14.54 -6.28 -3.48
CA THR A 37 15.45 -7.16 -2.71
C THR A 37 14.80 -7.52 -1.39
N THR A 38 14.73 -8.81 -1.09
CA THR A 38 14.22 -9.30 0.21
C THR A 38 15.34 -9.84 1.07
N LEU A 39 15.49 -9.27 2.27
CA LEU A 39 16.44 -9.72 3.30
C LEU A 39 15.88 -10.86 4.15
N GLY A 40 14.56 -11.04 4.18
CA GLY A 40 13.89 -12.18 4.81
C GLY A 40 13.36 -13.19 3.78
N CYS A 41 12.41 -14.03 4.21
CA CYS A 41 11.74 -15.02 3.35
C CYS A 41 10.20 -14.80 3.33
N PRO A 42 9.71 -13.63 2.87
CA PRO A 42 8.26 -13.39 2.76
C PRO A 42 7.61 -14.35 1.76
N PHE A 43 6.27 -14.43 1.73
CA PHE A 43 5.57 -15.36 0.85
C PHE A 43 5.86 -15.15 -0.65
N TYR A 44 6.23 -13.93 -1.02
CA TYR A 44 6.49 -13.51 -2.40
C TYR A 44 7.95 -13.67 -2.86
N SER A 45 8.89 -14.01 -1.96
CA SER A 45 10.29 -14.28 -2.33
C SER A 45 10.49 -15.70 -2.86
N GLY A 46 11.63 -16.03 -3.48
CA GLY A 46 11.97 -17.40 -3.88
C GLY A 46 11.23 -17.92 -5.12
N TRP A 47 10.47 -17.06 -5.80
CA TRP A 47 9.75 -17.41 -7.05
C TRP A 47 10.42 -16.85 -8.31
N GLY A 48 11.62 -16.28 -8.17
CA GLY A 48 12.36 -15.63 -9.27
C GLY A 48 11.91 -14.21 -9.61
N LEU A 49 11.11 -13.58 -8.74
CA LEU A 49 10.61 -12.20 -8.89
C LEU A 49 11.44 -11.17 -8.10
N THR A 50 12.26 -11.62 -7.17
CA THR A 50 13.00 -10.80 -6.20
C THR A 50 14.49 -11.18 -6.18
N ASP A 51 15.33 -10.24 -5.75
CA ASP A 51 16.70 -10.53 -5.30
C ASP A 51 16.65 -11.03 -3.85
N ASP A 52 16.77 -12.35 -3.69
CA ASP A 52 16.58 -13.04 -2.41
C ASP A 52 17.89 -13.21 -1.66
N ARG A 53 17.97 -12.68 -0.43
CA ARG A 53 19.15 -12.85 0.44
C ARG A 53 19.03 -14.00 1.43
N GLN A 54 17.91 -14.73 1.41
CA GLN A 54 17.69 -15.92 2.22
C GLN A 54 17.27 -17.10 1.33
N PRO A 55 17.87 -18.30 1.51
CA PRO A 55 17.53 -19.47 0.70
C PRO A 55 16.09 -19.93 0.99
N THR A 56 15.42 -20.49 -0.02
CA THR A 56 14.07 -21.05 0.13
C THR A 56 13.92 -22.37 -0.62
N ASP A 57 14.36 -23.47 -0.02
CA ASP A 57 14.43 -24.80 -0.68
C ASP A 57 13.08 -25.36 -1.13
N ARG A 58 11.99 -24.91 -0.50
CA ARG A 58 10.61 -25.35 -0.80
C ARG A 58 10.01 -24.67 -2.04
N ARG A 59 10.56 -23.54 -2.51
CA ARG A 59 10.04 -22.78 -3.66
C ARG A 59 10.91 -23.06 -4.88
N LYS A 60 10.49 -24.02 -5.70
CA LYS A 60 11.29 -24.54 -6.84
C LYS A 60 10.80 -24.06 -8.21
N ARG A 61 9.71 -23.31 -8.26
CA ARG A 61 9.08 -22.83 -9.50
C ARG A 61 9.47 -21.37 -9.73
N LYS A 62 9.52 -20.98 -11.00
CA LYS A 62 9.46 -19.57 -11.38
C LYS A 62 8.00 -19.19 -11.63
N LEU A 63 7.57 -18.05 -11.08
CA LEU A 63 6.22 -17.52 -11.28
C LEU A 63 6.30 -16.16 -11.97
N THR A 64 5.24 -15.80 -12.68
CA THR A 64 5.00 -14.39 -13.04
C THR A 64 4.37 -13.65 -11.86
N VAL A 65 4.40 -12.32 -11.92
CA VAL A 65 3.77 -11.48 -10.89
C VAL A 65 2.27 -11.76 -10.82
N GLU A 66 1.61 -11.96 -11.97
CA GLU A 66 0.18 -12.26 -12.08
C GLU A 66 -0.17 -13.62 -11.47
N GLN A 67 0.67 -14.64 -11.65
CA GLN A 67 0.47 -15.95 -11.03
C GLN A 67 0.56 -15.87 -9.50
N LEU A 68 1.52 -15.10 -9.00
CA LEU A 68 1.66 -14.87 -7.57
C LEU A 68 0.51 -14.03 -7.01
N PHE A 69 0.05 -13.01 -7.75
CA PHE A 69 -1.14 -12.23 -7.44
C PHE A 69 -2.38 -13.12 -7.36
N ALA A 70 -2.62 -13.95 -8.37
CA ALA A 70 -3.76 -14.88 -8.37
C ALA A 70 -3.72 -15.81 -7.14
N GLY A 71 -2.55 -16.34 -6.78
CA GLY A 71 -2.40 -17.12 -5.55
C GLY A 71 -2.73 -16.31 -4.29
N ALA A 72 -2.15 -15.12 -4.14
CA ALA A 72 -2.20 -14.35 -2.90
C ALA A 72 -3.51 -13.58 -2.69
N TYR A 73 -4.16 -13.14 -3.77
CA TYR A 73 -5.33 -12.27 -3.73
C TYR A 73 -6.60 -12.94 -4.27
N VAL A 74 -6.52 -13.90 -5.20
CA VAL A 74 -7.73 -14.50 -5.78
C VAL A 74 -8.07 -15.83 -5.12
N LEU A 75 -7.09 -16.73 -5.00
CA LEU A 75 -7.33 -18.13 -4.63
C LEU A 75 -7.17 -18.42 -3.14
N TYR A 76 -6.19 -17.81 -2.47
CA TYR A 76 -5.88 -18.08 -1.08
C TYR A 76 -6.84 -17.41 -0.07
N PRO A 77 -7.18 -16.11 -0.19
CA PRO A 77 -8.01 -15.44 0.78
C PRO A 77 -9.51 -15.70 0.56
N LYS A 78 -10.31 -15.44 1.60
CA LYS A 78 -11.77 -15.33 1.50
C LYS A 78 -12.15 -13.88 1.77
N TYR A 79 -13.02 -13.32 0.95
CA TYR A 79 -13.56 -11.97 1.15
C TYR A 79 -14.97 -12.04 1.73
N PHE A 80 -15.34 -11.04 2.52
CA PHE A 80 -16.62 -10.99 3.21
C PHE A 80 -17.23 -9.60 3.09
N ASP A 81 -18.50 -9.54 2.69
CA ASP A 81 -19.28 -8.30 2.72
C ASP A 81 -19.83 -8.08 4.14
N PRO A 82 -19.38 -7.07 4.90
CA PRO A 82 -19.86 -6.81 6.26
C PRO A 82 -21.32 -6.33 6.32
N VAL A 83 -21.87 -5.80 5.23
CA VAL A 83 -23.25 -5.30 5.15
C VAL A 83 -24.20 -6.44 4.79
N ALA A 84 -23.91 -7.17 3.70
CA ALA A 84 -24.71 -8.31 3.25
C ALA A 84 -24.51 -9.58 4.10
N LYS A 85 -23.42 -9.63 4.87
CA LYS A 85 -23.03 -10.75 5.75
C LYS A 85 -22.80 -12.06 5.01
N GLU A 86 -22.19 -12.00 3.84
CA GLU A 86 -21.89 -13.16 3.01
C GLU A 86 -20.45 -13.15 2.46
N TYR A 87 -19.98 -14.32 2.05
CA TYR A 87 -18.70 -14.43 1.34
C TYR A 87 -18.85 -13.90 -0.08
N ILE A 88 -17.86 -13.12 -0.51
CA ILE A 88 -17.78 -12.52 -1.85
C ILE A 88 -16.44 -12.85 -2.50
N ASP A 89 -16.32 -12.59 -3.81
CA ASP A 89 -15.05 -12.65 -4.52
C ASP A 89 -14.24 -11.34 -4.38
N ILE A 90 -13.03 -11.33 -4.95
CA ILE A 90 -12.14 -10.18 -4.87
C ILE A 90 -12.68 -9.00 -5.68
N GLU A 91 -13.27 -9.25 -6.83
CA GLU A 91 -13.84 -8.24 -7.71
C GLU A 91 -14.89 -7.43 -6.95
N ARG A 92 -15.81 -8.13 -6.28
CA ARG A 92 -16.82 -7.49 -5.45
C ARG A 92 -16.22 -6.81 -4.21
N ALA A 93 -15.17 -7.39 -3.61
CA ALA A 93 -14.50 -6.76 -2.48
C ALA A 93 -13.83 -5.42 -2.88
N ILE A 94 -13.21 -5.35 -4.06
CA ILE A 94 -12.61 -4.13 -4.61
C ILE A 94 -13.69 -3.07 -4.86
N GLU A 95 -14.81 -3.45 -5.47
CA GLU A 95 -15.94 -2.54 -5.69
C GLU A 95 -16.47 -1.97 -4.37
N LEU A 96 -16.62 -2.83 -3.35
CA LEU A 96 -17.11 -2.44 -2.04
C LEU A 96 -16.15 -1.48 -1.34
N LEU A 97 -14.84 -1.77 -1.36
CA LEU A 97 -13.82 -0.86 -0.85
C LEU A 97 -13.82 0.49 -1.58
N GLY A 98 -14.06 0.49 -2.89
CA GLY A 98 -14.23 1.71 -3.68
C GLY A 98 -15.42 2.55 -3.20
N LYS A 99 -16.57 1.92 -2.97
CA LYS A 99 -17.76 2.60 -2.41
C LYS A 99 -17.52 3.13 -1.00
N MET A 100 -16.89 2.35 -0.14
CA MET A 100 -16.54 2.77 1.23
C MET A 100 -15.61 3.98 1.22
N ARG A 101 -14.60 3.98 0.36
CA ARG A 101 -13.69 5.13 0.20
C ARG A 101 -14.42 6.36 -0.32
N ALA A 102 -15.33 6.22 -1.28
CA ALA A 102 -16.09 7.35 -1.82
C ALA A 102 -17.07 7.95 -0.78
N ALA A 103 -17.64 7.11 0.09
CA ALA A 103 -18.50 7.54 1.19
C ALA A 103 -17.72 8.12 2.39
N TYR A 104 -16.41 7.87 2.47
CA TYR A 104 -15.56 8.40 3.51
C TYR A 104 -15.31 9.90 3.29
N VAL A 105 -16.05 10.73 4.03
CA VAL A 105 -15.75 12.17 4.16
C VAL A 105 -14.57 12.31 5.11
N SER A 106 -13.48 12.92 4.65
CA SER A 106 -12.32 13.17 5.51
C SER A 106 -12.70 14.16 6.62
N PRO A 107 -12.47 13.83 7.91
CA PRO A 107 -12.74 14.75 9.02
C PRO A 107 -11.95 16.09 8.95
N ASN A 108 -10.94 16.19 8.09
CA ASN A 108 -10.11 17.38 7.94
C ASN A 108 -10.66 18.46 6.99
N SER A 109 -11.85 18.30 6.41
CA SER A 109 -12.43 19.35 5.54
C SER A 109 -12.87 20.61 6.28
N GLU A 110 -13.01 20.58 7.62
CA GLU A 110 -13.44 21.76 8.40
C GLU A 110 -12.29 22.59 8.99
N ILE A 111 -11.04 22.10 9.02
CA ILE A 111 -9.91 22.82 9.65
C ILE A 111 -9.21 23.80 8.67
N SER A 112 -9.50 23.71 7.37
CA SER A 112 -8.98 24.65 6.35
C SER A 112 -9.57 26.08 6.43
N ALA A 113 -10.51 26.35 7.34
CA ALA A 113 -11.17 27.66 7.45
C ALA A 113 -10.50 28.64 8.44
N PHE A 114 -9.42 28.26 9.12
CA PHE A 114 -8.70 29.19 10.00
C PHE A 114 -7.64 29.96 9.20
N ASN A 115 -8.00 31.15 8.72
CA ASN A 115 -7.12 32.10 8.05
C ASN A 115 -6.59 33.12 9.09
N PRO A 116 -5.34 33.00 9.59
CA PRO A 116 -4.80 33.97 10.54
C PRO A 116 -4.20 35.14 9.77
N SER A 117 -5.06 35.97 9.16
CA SER A 117 -4.66 37.24 8.57
C SER A 117 -5.47 38.39 9.13
N HIS A 118 -5.57 38.47 10.47
CA HIS A 118 -5.82 39.71 11.19
C HIS A 118 -5.37 39.59 12.65
N ALA A 119 -4.19 40.12 12.95
CA ALA A 119 -3.87 40.87 14.19
C ALA A 119 -2.36 41.09 14.30
N ILE A 120 -1.82 42.08 13.58
CA ILE A 120 -0.67 42.85 14.06
C ILE A 120 -0.99 44.32 13.76
N THR A 121 -1.57 45.00 14.74
CA THR A 121 -1.55 46.46 14.80
C THR A 121 -0.22 46.85 15.45
N PRO A 122 0.54 47.84 14.94
CA PRO A 122 1.80 48.25 15.56
C PRO A 122 1.55 48.87 16.92
N ALA A 123 2.41 48.57 17.89
CA ALA A 123 2.50 49.28 19.15
C ALA A 123 2.85 50.75 18.89
N THR A 124 2.02 51.66 19.41
CA THR A 124 2.36 53.07 19.56
C THR A 124 3.25 53.25 20.79
N GLU A 125 4.33 54.01 20.60
CA GLU A 125 5.22 54.54 21.63
C GLU A 125 4.46 55.45 22.61
N GLU A 126 4.59 55.18 23.91
CA GLU A 126 4.87 56.12 25.02
C GLU A 126 5.10 55.35 26.34
#